data_AF-A0A2E1MCN3-F1
#
_entry.id   AF-A0A2E1MCN3-F1
#
_cell.length_a   1.000
_cell.length_b   1.000
_cell.length_c   1.000
_cell.angle_alpha   90.00
_cell.angle_beta   90.00
_cell.angle_gamma   90.00
#
_symmetry.space_group_name_H-M   'P 1'
#
loop_
_entity.id
_entity.type
_entity.pdbx_description
1 polymer ?
#
loop_
_entity_poly.entity_id
_entity_poly.type
_entity_poly.pdbx_seq_one_letter_code
_entity_poly.pdbx_strand_id
1 'polypeptide(L)'
;MSQENTHFKGDFSSLWRLNVMPPIRRLSWWWWWALILIPDPENPGRSKQLMILWSTKETPAIRVSGHWWKPGGRMFVDEHGGHVIPGMVCAWWFDGEKMFEPLVMRECRMASISDTHPLWPGEGKGEGAGAVIPLTSQDMSIGMAPGNKSFWINLSSDDEAVARGAPSKFEAELTPWWGPPSELTYRNNEYFLGMGYDILRLQATKCRLVVDGEVMEGTGYFQKVSVQAPSFPWFWGMLHFNDGSYLDWFMPHVTPMWSARDDKPWRLRDFFRSPNIGTGVFQDRKTGKTQNFDNCTVELSKQNSDDALIDDKGNILPEFRVKVWNDDSSATIRVRAVSRARWIFDQPTRASWVSHLTYNEYPLEVLSITFEDSEGIRTEQDYEWIHGNAEHAWGVLH
;
A
#
# COMPACT_ATOMS: atom_id res chain seq x y z
N MET A 1 31.14 -2.20 7.41
CA MET A 1 30.39 -1.14 8.13
C MET A 1 29.66 -0.30 7.08
N SER A 2 28.39 -0.60 6.80
CA SER A 2 27.60 0.25 5.91
C SER A 2 27.22 1.53 6.67
N GLN A 3 27.44 2.71 6.08
CA GLN A 3 26.91 3.96 6.62
C GLN A 3 25.39 3.82 6.83
N GLU A 4 24.92 4.05 8.05
CA GLU A 4 23.48 4.25 8.27
C GLU A 4 23.06 5.53 7.55
N ASN A 5 22.01 5.43 6.73
CA ASN A 5 21.44 6.60 6.09
C ASN A 5 20.73 7.45 7.15
N THR A 6 21.15 8.69 7.33
CA THR A 6 20.55 9.62 8.30
C THR A 6 19.36 10.40 7.74
N HIS A 7 19.10 10.27 6.43
CA HIS A 7 18.01 10.91 5.69
C HIS A 7 17.63 10.08 4.46
N PHE A 8 16.38 10.20 4.03
CA PHE A 8 15.89 9.65 2.77
C PHE A 8 16.49 10.41 1.59
N LYS A 9 16.72 9.71 0.48
CA LYS A 9 17.23 10.26 -0.78
C LYS A 9 16.12 10.35 -1.82
N GLY A 10 16.32 11.13 -2.87
CA GLY A 10 15.36 11.34 -3.96
C GLY A 10 14.65 12.70 -3.90
N ASP A 11 13.80 12.98 -4.88
CA ASP A 11 13.08 14.25 -5.01
C ASP A 11 11.69 14.21 -4.35
N PHE A 12 11.59 14.80 -3.17
CA PHE A 12 10.36 14.88 -2.39
C PHE A 12 9.52 16.14 -2.68
N SER A 13 9.92 17.00 -3.62
CA SER A 13 9.30 18.31 -3.84
C SER A 13 7.81 18.26 -4.19
N SER A 14 7.36 17.17 -4.80
CA SER A 14 5.97 16.94 -5.20
C SER A 14 5.18 16.10 -4.19
N LEU A 15 5.79 15.64 -3.09
CA LEU A 15 5.19 14.66 -2.18
C LEU A 15 3.87 15.13 -1.57
N TRP A 16 3.72 16.42 -1.30
CA TRP A 16 2.52 16.99 -0.65
C TRP A 16 1.56 17.63 -1.65
N ARG A 17 1.84 17.54 -2.96
CA ARG A 17 1.05 18.18 -4.01
C ARG A 17 0.21 17.16 -4.78
N LEU A 18 -1.08 17.44 -4.94
CA LEU A 18 -2.00 16.56 -5.69
C LEU A 18 -2.35 17.09 -7.09
N ASN A 19 -2.04 18.35 -7.37
CA ASN A 19 -2.35 19.03 -8.62
C ASN A 19 -1.24 18.91 -9.69
N VAL A 20 -0.45 17.82 -9.65
CA VAL A 20 0.59 17.55 -10.67
C VAL A 20 -0.04 17.32 -12.04
N MET A 21 -1.20 16.64 -12.08
CA MET A 21 -2.01 16.43 -13.27
C MET A 21 -3.39 17.08 -13.11
N PRO A 22 -3.98 17.68 -14.17
CA PRO A 22 -5.34 18.22 -14.13
C PRO A 22 -6.36 17.14 -13.76
N PRO A 23 -7.32 17.38 -12.85
CA PRO A 23 -8.26 16.36 -12.43
C PRO A 23 -9.27 15.99 -13.52
N ILE A 24 -9.45 14.70 -13.76
CA ILE A 24 -10.49 14.12 -14.61
C ILE A 24 -11.67 13.66 -13.74
N ARG A 25 -12.83 14.26 -13.99
CA ARG A 25 -14.06 13.97 -13.25
C ARG A 25 -14.38 12.47 -13.27
N ARG A 26 -14.66 11.89 -12.09
CA ARG A 26 -14.98 10.48 -11.80
C ARG A 26 -13.81 9.50 -11.88
N LEU A 27 -12.73 9.86 -12.58
CA LEU A 27 -11.55 9.02 -12.72
C LEU A 27 -10.50 9.34 -11.66
N SER A 28 -10.18 10.62 -11.46
CA SER A 28 -9.06 11.00 -10.61
C SER A 28 -9.25 10.60 -9.17
N TRP A 29 -8.25 9.90 -8.66
CA TRP A 29 -8.14 9.41 -7.30
C TRP A 29 -6.70 9.61 -6.84
N TRP A 30 -6.54 10.22 -5.67
CA TRP A 30 -5.25 10.50 -5.06
C TRP A 30 -5.21 9.94 -3.66
N TRP A 31 -4.05 9.42 -3.28
CA TRP A 31 -3.84 8.98 -1.92
C TRP A 31 -2.38 8.95 -1.50
N TRP A 32 -2.19 9.05 -0.19
CA TRP A 32 -1.01 8.59 0.51
C TRP A 32 -1.36 7.27 1.20
N TRP A 33 -0.46 6.30 1.11
CA TRP A 33 -0.66 4.96 1.65
C TRP A 33 0.62 4.50 2.34
N ALA A 34 0.48 4.00 3.55
CA ALA A 34 1.57 3.42 4.33
C ALA A 34 1.17 2.02 4.79
N LEU A 35 2.12 1.09 4.71
CA LEU A 35 1.98 -0.26 5.25
C LEU A 35 3.16 -0.54 6.17
N ILE A 36 2.87 -0.84 7.43
CA ILE A 36 3.85 -1.16 8.45
C ILE A 36 3.76 -2.66 8.75
N LEU A 37 4.91 -3.33 8.79
CA LEU A 37 5.04 -4.74 9.10
C LEU A 37 5.90 -4.90 10.35
N ILE A 38 5.32 -5.49 11.39
CA ILE A 38 5.99 -5.78 12.66
C ILE A 38 6.11 -7.30 12.79
N PRO A 39 7.31 -7.87 12.99
CA PRO A 39 7.47 -9.29 13.28
C PRO A 39 6.54 -9.76 14.40
N ASP A 40 5.81 -10.85 14.16
CA ASP A 40 4.96 -11.45 15.19
C ASP A 40 5.78 -12.49 16.00
N PRO A 41 6.06 -12.24 17.29
CA PRO A 41 6.84 -13.17 18.11
C PRO A 41 6.14 -14.52 18.30
N GLU A 42 4.81 -14.56 18.27
CA GLU A 42 4.03 -15.80 18.43
C GLU A 42 3.99 -16.62 17.13
N ASN A 43 4.10 -15.94 15.98
CA ASN A 43 4.15 -16.56 14.65
C ASN A 43 5.29 -15.95 13.80
N PRO A 44 6.55 -16.37 14.00
CA PRO A 44 7.72 -15.72 13.38
C PRO A 44 7.70 -15.67 11.84
N GLY A 45 6.99 -16.59 11.19
CA GLY A 45 6.79 -16.60 9.73
C GLY A 45 5.82 -15.53 9.21
N ARG A 46 5.26 -14.71 10.09
CA ARG A 46 4.22 -13.71 9.81
C ARG A 46 4.55 -12.38 10.49
N SER A 47 3.77 -11.36 10.15
CA SER A 47 3.85 -10.04 10.77
C SER A 47 2.48 -9.55 11.19
N LYS A 48 2.44 -8.77 12.27
CA LYS A 48 1.35 -7.82 12.54
C LYS A 48 1.46 -6.69 11.52
N GLN A 49 0.34 -6.19 11.02
CA GLN A 49 0.35 -5.24 9.91
C GLN A 49 -0.66 -4.10 10.08
N LEU A 50 -0.18 -2.87 9.90
CA LEU A 50 -1.01 -1.65 9.90
C LEU A 50 -0.97 -1.04 8.50
N MET A 51 -2.13 -0.90 7.86
CA MET A 51 -2.27 -0.12 6.64
C MET A 51 -3.07 1.14 6.92
N ILE A 52 -2.61 2.27 6.39
CA ILE A 52 -3.31 3.55 6.49
C ILE A 52 -3.33 4.23 5.12
N LEU A 53 -4.50 4.77 4.77
CA LEU A 53 -4.78 5.47 3.53
C LEU A 53 -5.37 6.84 3.83
N TRP A 54 -4.75 7.90 3.31
CA TRP A 54 -5.31 9.26 3.24
C TRP A 54 -5.72 9.55 1.82
N SER A 55 -7.02 9.56 1.54
CA SER A 55 -7.52 9.50 0.16
C SER A 55 -8.49 10.64 -0.16
N THR A 56 -8.44 11.13 -1.39
CA THR A 56 -9.43 12.03 -1.99
C THR A 56 -9.75 11.57 -3.41
N LYS A 57 -11.00 11.67 -3.83
CA LYS A 57 -11.45 11.25 -5.17
C LYS A 57 -12.33 12.32 -5.80
N GLU A 58 -12.07 12.66 -7.06
CA GLU A 58 -12.92 13.58 -7.82
C GLU A 58 -14.17 12.84 -8.29
N THR A 59 -15.18 12.73 -7.43
CA THR A 59 -16.46 12.09 -7.76
C THR A 59 -17.63 12.72 -7.00
N PRO A 60 -18.84 12.80 -7.57
CA PRO A 60 -19.99 13.32 -6.82
C PRO A 60 -20.38 12.44 -5.63
N ALA A 61 -20.24 11.13 -5.77
CA ALA A 61 -20.55 10.13 -4.76
C ALA A 61 -19.91 8.79 -5.14
N ILE A 62 -19.51 8.04 -4.13
CA ILE A 62 -19.04 6.66 -4.25
C ILE A 62 -19.42 5.92 -2.97
N ARG A 63 -19.75 4.64 -3.07
CA ARG A 63 -19.97 3.80 -1.90
C ARG A 63 -18.70 2.99 -1.62
N VAL A 64 -18.17 3.11 -0.42
CA VAL A 64 -16.95 2.45 0.06
C VAL A 64 -17.35 1.44 1.14
N SER A 65 -17.22 0.15 0.87
CA SER A 65 -17.60 -0.95 1.78
C SER A 65 -18.99 -0.79 2.41
N GLY A 66 -19.95 -0.33 1.61
CA GLY A 66 -21.34 -0.08 2.05
C GLY A 66 -21.61 1.34 2.56
N HIS A 67 -20.58 2.10 2.91
CA HIS A 67 -20.67 3.49 3.39
C HIS A 67 -20.72 4.48 2.22
N TRP A 68 -21.68 5.42 2.24
CA TRP A 68 -21.80 6.43 1.20
C TRP A 68 -20.87 7.61 1.46
N TRP A 69 -19.84 7.75 0.63
CA TRP A 69 -18.98 8.91 0.62
C TRP A 69 -19.38 9.91 -0.46
N LYS A 70 -19.63 11.15 -0.04
CA LYS A 70 -19.93 12.28 -0.93
C LYS A 70 -18.89 13.38 -0.68
N PRO A 71 -17.71 13.30 -1.31
CA PRO A 71 -16.62 14.24 -1.03
C PRO A 71 -17.04 15.71 -1.27
N GLY A 72 -18.03 15.94 -2.13
CA GLY A 72 -18.66 17.24 -2.25
C GLY A 72 -17.81 18.23 -3.05
N GLY A 73 -17.13 19.14 -2.36
CA GLY A 73 -16.37 20.25 -2.95
C GLY A 73 -15.15 19.81 -3.75
N ARG A 74 -14.61 20.68 -4.59
CA ARG A 74 -13.34 20.41 -5.27
C ARG A 74 -12.17 20.69 -4.34
N MET A 75 -11.03 20.05 -4.63
CA MET A 75 -9.74 20.44 -4.09
C MET A 75 -9.53 21.95 -4.28
N PHE A 76 -9.19 22.62 -3.18
CA PHE A 76 -8.76 24.01 -3.18
C PHE A 76 -7.25 24.07 -3.04
N VAL A 77 -6.61 24.97 -3.79
CA VAL A 77 -5.17 25.26 -3.70
C VAL A 77 -5.04 26.74 -3.40
N ASP A 78 -4.34 27.09 -2.32
CA ASP A 78 -4.09 28.49 -1.95
C ASP A 78 -2.90 29.08 -2.72
N GLU A 79 -2.62 30.37 -2.47
CA GLU A 79 -1.53 31.12 -3.11
C GLU A 79 -0.12 30.64 -2.71
N HIS A 80 0.01 29.87 -1.63
CA HIS A 80 1.26 29.28 -1.16
C HIS A 80 1.41 27.81 -1.59
N GLY A 81 0.44 27.29 -2.35
CA GLY A 81 0.45 25.92 -2.87
C GLY A 81 -0.01 24.87 -1.86
N GLY A 82 -0.61 25.27 -0.74
CA GLY A 82 -1.28 24.38 0.20
C GLY A 82 -2.60 23.87 -0.37
N HIS A 83 -2.93 22.61 -0.09
CA HIS A 83 -4.17 21.98 -0.55
C HIS A 83 -5.14 21.81 0.61
N VAL A 84 -6.42 22.09 0.35
CA VAL A 84 -7.54 21.63 1.19
C VAL A 84 -8.41 20.72 0.35
N ILE A 85 -8.53 19.47 0.79
CA ILE A 85 -9.24 18.41 0.07
C ILE A 85 -10.36 17.82 0.93
N PRO A 86 -11.52 17.51 0.35
CA PRO A 86 -12.42 16.56 0.98
C PRO A 86 -11.83 15.16 0.82
N GLY A 87 -11.85 14.38 1.89
CA GLY A 87 -11.13 13.14 1.93
C GLY A 87 -11.75 12.13 2.88
N MET A 88 -11.08 10.99 2.94
CA MET A 88 -11.38 9.91 3.86
C MET A 88 -10.05 9.32 4.33
N VAL A 89 -9.95 9.10 5.65
CA VAL A 89 -8.91 8.27 6.24
C VAL A 89 -9.48 6.87 6.39
N CYS A 90 -8.80 5.89 5.82
CA CYS A 90 -9.13 4.48 5.96
C CYS A 90 -7.93 3.72 6.53
N ALA A 91 -8.20 2.72 7.35
CA ALA A 91 -7.15 1.85 7.88
C ALA A 91 -7.68 0.45 8.19
N TRP A 92 -6.78 -0.52 8.24
CA TRP A 92 -7.00 -1.82 8.88
C TRP A 92 -5.78 -2.22 9.70
N TRP A 93 -5.98 -3.05 10.71
CA TRP A 93 -4.93 -3.62 11.55
C TRP A 93 -5.08 -5.13 11.62
N PHE A 94 -4.01 -5.86 11.33
CA PHE A 94 -3.90 -7.28 11.60
C PHE A 94 -2.97 -7.47 12.80
N ASP A 95 -3.47 -8.01 13.90
CA ASP A 95 -2.72 -8.13 15.17
C ASP A 95 -1.83 -9.39 15.26
N GLY A 96 -1.78 -10.21 14.20
CA GLY A 96 -1.14 -11.53 14.17
C GLY A 96 -2.14 -12.68 14.11
N GLU A 97 -3.39 -12.46 14.55
CA GLU A 97 -4.45 -13.46 14.58
C GLU A 97 -5.75 -12.98 13.92
N LYS A 98 -6.17 -11.75 14.24
CA LYS A 98 -7.44 -11.15 13.84
C LYS A 98 -7.23 -9.91 12.98
N MET A 99 -8.02 -9.82 11.91
CA MET A 99 -8.14 -8.61 11.10
C MET A 99 -9.19 -7.67 11.68
N PHE A 100 -8.78 -6.42 11.92
CA PHE A 100 -9.65 -5.30 12.24
C PHE A 100 -9.86 -4.46 10.98
N GLU A 101 -10.88 -4.83 10.22
CA GLU A 101 -11.35 -4.12 9.02
C GLU A 101 -12.83 -3.74 9.21
N PRO A 102 -13.20 -2.47 9.01
CA PRO A 102 -12.31 -1.30 9.07
C PRO A 102 -11.75 -1.12 10.50
N LEU A 103 -10.51 -0.64 10.59
CA LEU A 103 -9.97 -0.04 11.82
C LEU A 103 -10.41 1.43 11.91
N VAL A 104 -10.34 2.12 10.78
CA VAL A 104 -10.81 3.49 10.57
C VAL A 104 -11.53 3.56 9.22
N MET A 105 -12.66 4.26 9.16
CA MET A 105 -13.33 4.68 7.93
C MET A 105 -13.98 6.03 8.15
N ARG A 106 -13.18 7.11 8.10
CA ARG A 106 -13.60 8.44 8.55
C ARG A 106 -13.52 9.50 7.46
N GLU A 107 -14.67 10.06 7.11
CA GLU A 107 -14.76 11.24 6.25
C GLU A 107 -14.25 12.48 6.97
N CYS A 108 -13.38 13.25 6.32
CA CYS A 108 -12.89 14.51 6.85
C CYS A 108 -12.40 15.43 5.72
N ARG A 109 -12.27 16.72 6.03
CA ARG A 109 -11.39 17.57 5.22
C ARG A 109 -9.96 17.32 5.65
N MET A 110 -9.03 17.37 4.72
CA MET A 110 -7.60 17.27 5.02
C MET A 110 -6.89 18.48 4.42
N ALA A 111 -5.91 19.01 5.16
CA ALA A 111 -4.93 19.93 4.61
C ALA A 111 -3.69 19.15 4.16
N SER A 112 -3.08 19.53 3.05
CA SER A 112 -1.77 19.02 2.64
C SER A 112 -0.85 20.21 2.38
N ILE A 113 0.24 20.32 3.13
CA ILE A 113 1.14 21.47 3.08
C ILE A 113 2.60 21.02 3.10
N SER A 114 3.47 21.76 2.40
CA SER A 114 4.92 21.62 2.53
C SER A 114 5.43 22.40 3.74
N ASP A 115 6.67 22.13 4.13
CA ASP A 115 7.40 22.85 5.17
C ASP A 115 7.66 24.33 4.85
N THR A 116 7.53 24.72 3.57
CA THR A 116 7.62 26.13 3.13
C THR A 116 6.30 26.91 3.26
N HIS A 117 5.20 26.24 3.61
CA HIS A 117 3.90 26.88 3.75
C HIS A 117 3.84 27.71 5.04
N PRO A 118 3.22 28.91 5.07
CA PRO A 118 3.18 29.77 6.27
C PRO A 118 2.47 29.15 7.49
N LEU A 119 1.63 28.13 7.29
CA LEU A 119 0.98 27.38 8.37
C LEU A 119 1.86 26.27 8.95
N TRP A 120 3.05 26.02 8.39
CA TRP A 120 3.98 25.05 8.96
C TRP A 120 4.49 25.57 10.31
N PRO A 121 4.47 24.75 11.39
CA PRO A 121 4.77 25.21 12.74
C PRO A 121 6.26 25.50 13.01
N GLY A 122 7.14 25.34 12.03
CA GLY A 122 8.58 25.55 12.18
C GLY A 122 9.23 26.16 10.95
N GLU A 123 10.56 26.19 10.91
CA GLU A 123 11.30 26.60 9.72
C GLU A 123 11.44 25.42 8.75
N GLY A 124 10.92 25.60 7.53
CA GLY A 124 11.12 24.67 6.42
C GLY A 124 12.27 25.08 5.52
N LYS A 125 12.85 24.09 4.84
CA LYS A 125 13.90 24.30 3.83
C LYS A 125 13.41 24.08 2.41
N GLY A 126 12.21 23.52 2.23
CA GLY A 126 11.69 23.16 0.91
C GLY A 126 12.37 21.94 0.30
N GLU A 127 13.04 21.14 1.12
CA GLU A 127 13.77 19.93 0.70
C GLU A 127 12.88 18.69 0.64
N GLY A 128 11.59 18.82 0.95
CA GLY A 128 10.63 17.73 0.89
C GLY A 128 9.72 17.59 2.10
N ALA A 129 10.04 18.22 3.23
CA ALA A 129 9.22 18.12 4.44
C ALA A 129 7.81 18.73 4.24
N GLY A 130 6.87 18.28 5.06
CA GLY A 130 5.46 18.63 4.92
C GLY A 130 4.56 17.59 5.59
N ALA A 131 3.25 17.76 5.47
CA ALA A 131 2.28 16.87 6.10
C ALA A 131 0.91 16.87 5.41
N VAL A 132 0.19 15.76 5.58
CA VAL A 132 -1.25 15.63 5.39
C VAL A 132 -1.92 15.59 6.75
N ILE A 133 -2.84 16.52 6.98
CA ILE A 133 -3.45 16.79 8.28
C ILE A 133 -4.97 16.68 8.14
N PRO A 134 -5.56 15.55 8.54
CA PRO A 134 -7.01 15.44 8.72
C PRO A 134 -7.53 16.43 9.75
N LEU A 135 -8.50 17.25 9.35
CA LEU A 135 -9.13 18.27 10.19
C LEU A 135 -10.22 17.62 11.06
N THR A 136 -9.79 16.84 12.04
CA THR A 136 -10.67 16.17 13.01
C THR A 136 -10.23 16.49 14.45
N SER A 137 -11.02 16.05 15.44
CA SER A 137 -10.66 16.20 16.86
C SER A 137 -9.50 15.30 17.30
N GLN A 138 -9.19 14.26 16.52
CA GLN A 138 -8.10 13.32 16.77
C GLN A 138 -7.00 13.53 15.75
N ASP A 139 -5.74 13.36 16.17
CA ASP A 139 -4.62 13.37 15.24
C ASP A 139 -4.59 12.06 14.45
N MET A 140 -4.67 12.21 13.13
CA MET A 140 -4.53 11.13 12.15
C MET A 140 -3.56 11.55 11.04
N SER A 141 -2.58 12.40 11.34
CA SER A 141 -1.69 12.99 10.34
C SER A 141 -0.57 12.05 9.91
N ILE A 142 -0.05 12.32 8.71
CA ILE A 142 1.24 11.83 8.25
C ILE A 142 2.08 13.03 7.84
N GLY A 143 3.36 13.01 8.16
CA GLY A 143 4.27 14.03 7.66
C GLY A 143 5.72 13.56 7.61
N MET A 144 6.57 14.39 7.01
CA MET A 144 8.01 14.16 6.93
C MET A 144 8.75 15.30 7.62
N ALA A 145 9.71 14.94 8.47
CA ALA A 145 10.51 15.87 9.26
C ALA A 145 11.50 16.64 8.36
N PRO A 146 11.87 17.89 8.73
CA PRO A 146 12.86 18.67 8.00
C PRO A 146 14.18 17.92 7.74
N GLY A 147 14.71 18.08 6.52
CA GLY A 147 15.92 17.38 6.07
C GLY A 147 15.69 15.91 5.71
N ASN A 148 14.43 15.52 5.43
CA ASN A 148 14.02 14.19 4.99
C ASN A 148 14.48 13.08 5.95
N LYS A 149 14.48 13.36 7.26
CA LYS A 149 15.07 12.45 8.27
C LYS A 149 14.18 11.27 8.64
N SER A 150 12.88 11.54 8.81
CA SER A 150 11.89 10.54 9.19
C SER A 150 10.51 10.96 8.74
N PHE A 151 9.62 9.97 8.55
CA PHE A 151 8.19 10.22 8.55
C PHE A 151 7.64 9.99 9.95
N TRP A 152 6.64 10.77 10.34
CA TRP A 152 5.77 10.42 11.46
C TRP A 152 4.37 10.09 10.94
N ILE A 153 3.70 9.19 11.63
CA ILE A 153 2.31 8.82 11.38
C ILE A 153 1.60 8.77 12.72
N ASN A 154 0.44 9.40 12.81
CA ASN A 154 -0.48 9.25 13.92
C ASN A 154 -1.80 8.69 13.39
N LEU A 155 -2.45 7.81 14.18
CA LEU A 155 -3.76 7.29 13.88
C LEU A 155 -4.52 7.01 15.17
N SER A 156 -5.82 7.32 15.17
CA SER A 156 -6.75 6.93 16.21
C SER A 156 -7.83 6.04 15.61
N SER A 157 -8.06 4.87 16.20
CA SER A 157 -9.09 3.93 15.74
C SER A 157 -10.49 4.50 15.93
N ASP A 158 -11.45 4.03 15.13
CA ASP A 158 -12.86 4.35 15.38
C ASP A 158 -13.38 3.59 16.62
N ASP A 159 -14.32 4.19 17.36
CA ASP A 159 -14.87 3.63 18.61
C ASP A 159 -15.45 2.21 18.41
N GLU A 160 -16.03 1.93 17.24
CA GLU A 160 -16.54 0.61 16.88
C GLU A 160 -15.41 -0.43 16.76
N ALA A 161 -14.26 -0.06 16.19
CA ALA A 161 -13.11 -0.95 16.11
C ALA A 161 -12.54 -1.25 17.50
N VAL A 162 -12.43 -0.22 18.36
CA VAL A 162 -11.99 -0.37 19.76
C VAL A 162 -12.95 -1.28 20.54
N ALA A 163 -14.26 -1.11 20.36
CA ALA A 163 -15.27 -1.98 20.96
C ALA A 163 -15.17 -3.44 20.49
N ARG A 164 -14.64 -3.69 19.28
CA ARG A 164 -14.32 -5.04 18.76
C ARG A 164 -12.98 -5.59 19.24
N GLY A 165 -12.23 -4.83 20.04
CA GLY A 165 -10.94 -5.20 20.62
C GLY A 165 -9.72 -4.65 19.88
N ALA A 166 -9.89 -3.71 18.94
CA ALA A 166 -8.75 -3.08 18.28
C ALA A 166 -8.02 -2.13 19.25
N PRO A 167 -6.71 -1.92 19.09
CA PRO A 167 -6.01 -0.86 19.79
C PRO A 167 -6.61 0.52 19.51
N SER A 168 -6.50 1.44 20.46
CA SER A 168 -7.11 2.77 20.34
C SER A 168 -6.25 3.77 19.57
N LYS A 169 -4.93 3.67 19.70
CA LYS A 169 -3.97 4.66 19.18
C LYS A 169 -2.72 3.99 18.59
N PHE A 170 -2.27 4.56 17.47
CA PHE A 170 -1.03 4.18 16.80
C PHE A 170 -0.19 5.43 16.52
N GLU A 171 1.11 5.33 16.79
CA GLU A 171 2.11 6.34 16.44
C GLU A 171 3.30 5.63 15.80
N ALA A 172 3.70 6.02 14.60
CA ALA A 172 4.85 5.42 13.92
C ALA A 172 5.88 6.46 13.53
N GLU A 173 7.15 6.08 13.64
CA GLU A 173 8.26 6.81 13.05
C GLU A 173 8.95 5.91 12.01
N LEU A 174 8.98 6.36 10.76
CA LEU A 174 9.68 5.66 9.68
C LEU A 174 11.01 6.35 9.40
N THR A 175 12.11 5.59 9.46
CA THR A 175 13.46 6.10 9.20
C THR A 175 14.11 5.34 8.04
N PRO A 176 15.10 5.95 7.36
CA PRO A 176 15.84 5.27 6.32
C PRO A 176 16.47 3.97 6.83
N TRP A 177 16.31 2.89 6.08
CA TRP A 177 16.96 1.63 6.38
C TRP A 177 18.35 1.59 5.76
N TRP A 178 18.41 1.62 4.43
CA TRP A 178 19.65 1.71 3.66
C TRP A 178 19.34 1.96 2.19
N GLY A 179 20.36 2.42 1.46
CA GLY A 179 20.49 2.30 0.00
C GLY A 179 19.22 2.51 -0.84
N PRO A 180 19.05 1.71 -1.91
CA PRO A 180 17.94 1.86 -2.86
C PRO A 180 16.52 1.74 -2.25
N PRO A 181 16.21 0.83 -1.30
CA PRO A 181 14.86 0.72 -0.78
C PRO A 181 14.35 1.98 -0.05
N SER A 182 15.25 2.76 0.55
CA SER A 182 14.95 4.02 1.23
C SER A 182 15.23 5.26 0.37
N GLU A 183 15.36 5.09 -0.95
CA GLU A 183 15.41 6.18 -1.91
C GLU A 183 14.05 6.32 -2.61
N LEU A 184 13.55 7.56 -2.67
CA LEU A 184 12.25 7.83 -3.27
C LEU A 184 12.32 7.57 -4.77
N THR A 185 11.54 6.59 -5.21
CA THR A 185 11.37 6.28 -6.62
C THR A 185 10.16 7.01 -7.17
N TYR A 186 10.29 7.53 -8.38
CA TYR A 186 9.22 8.19 -9.12
C TYR A 186 8.91 7.41 -10.39
N ARG A 187 7.63 7.10 -10.60
CA ARG A 187 7.11 6.54 -11.85
C ARG A 187 5.89 7.31 -12.29
N ASN A 188 5.92 7.79 -13.53
CA ASN A 188 4.83 8.49 -14.16
C ASN A 188 4.58 7.89 -15.55
N ASN A 189 3.30 7.82 -15.93
CA ASN A 189 2.92 7.47 -17.29
C ASN A 189 1.66 8.23 -17.68
N GLU A 190 1.71 8.92 -18.82
CA GLU A 190 0.58 9.62 -19.42
C GLU A 190 0.14 8.90 -20.70
N TYR A 191 -1.14 8.59 -20.76
CA TYR A 191 -1.83 7.93 -21.86
C TYR A 191 -2.74 8.92 -22.61
N PHE A 192 -3.41 8.41 -23.64
CA PHE A 192 -4.39 9.16 -24.43
C PHE A 192 -5.49 9.81 -23.55
N LEU A 193 -5.95 11.00 -23.94
CA LEU A 193 -6.96 11.81 -23.25
C LEU A 193 -6.57 12.31 -21.84
N GLY A 194 -5.27 12.42 -21.57
CA GLY A 194 -4.77 12.94 -20.29
C GLY A 194 -4.93 11.96 -19.12
N MET A 195 -5.29 10.70 -19.40
CA MET A 195 -5.30 9.65 -18.39
C MET A 195 -3.87 9.26 -18.05
N GLY A 196 -3.62 8.83 -16.82
CA GLY A 196 -2.27 8.47 -16.41
C GLY A 196 -2.19 8.07 -14.96
N TYR A 197 -0.97 7.82 -14.52
CA TYR A 197 -0.64 7.69 -13.12
C TYR A 197 0.66 8.41 -12.77
N ASP A 198 0.76 8.76 -11.50
CA ASP A 198 1.91 9.41 -10.87
C ASP A 198 2.14 8.74 -9.53
N ILE A 199 3.29 8.07 -9.36
CA ILE A 199 3.60 7.26 -8.17
C ILE A 199 4.95 7.67 -7.62
N LEU A 200 4.96 8.06 -6.35
CA LEU A 200 6.15 8.20 -5.52
C LEU A 200 6.16 7.07 -4.51
N ARG A 201 7.32 6.45 -4.29
CA ARG A 201 7.42 5.26 -3.43
C ARG A 201 8.73 5.14 -2.69
N LEU A 202 8.63 4.81 -1.41
CA LEU A 202 9.70 4.25 -0.59
C LEU A 202 9.41 2.77 -0.40
N GLN A 203 10.28 1.92 -0.93
CA GLN A 203 10.09 0.48 -0.96
C GLN A 203 10.26 -0.12 0.44
N ALA A 204 11.25 0.33 1.21
CA ALA A 204 11.44 -0.13 2.58
C ALA A 204 12.05 0.96 3.47
N THR A 205 11.60 0.97 4.71
CA THR A 205 12.04 1.85 5.81
C THR A 205 12.14 1.02 7.09
N LYS A 206 12.96 1.45 8.05
CA LYS A 206 12.84 0.99 9.43
C LYS A 206 11.61 1.66 10.04
N CYS A 207 10.89 0.96 10.90
CA CYS A 207 9.72 1.49 11.58
C CYS A 207 9.81 1.24 13.08
N ARG A 208 9.62 2.31 13.85
CA ARG A 208 9.28 2.21 15.27
C ARG A 208 7.80 2.52 15.41
N LEU A 209 7.00 1.54 15.83
CA LEU A 209 5.56 1.66 16.02
C LEU A 209 5.22 1.64 17.51
N VAL A 210 4.37 2.55 17.96
CA VAL A 210 3.79 2.58 19.31
C VAL A 210 2.30 2.31 19.20
N VAL A 211 1.81 1.27 19.89
CA VAL A 211 0.40 0.87 19.91
C VAL A 211 -0.09 0.88 21.34
N ASP A 212 -1.02 1.77 21.67
CA ASP A 212 -1.52 1.97 23.04
C ASP A 212 -0.40 2.08 24.11
N GLY A 213 0.75 2.64 23.73
CA GLY A 213 1.93 2.82 24.59
C GLY A 213 2.97 1.70 24.52
N GLU A 214 2.66 0.57 23.89
CA GLU A 214 3.61 -0.52 23.65
C GLU A 214 4.48 -0.22 22.42
N VAL A 215 5.80 -0.31 22.58
CA VAL A 215 6.77 -0.02 21.50
C VAL A 215 7.15 -1.31 20.80
N MET A 216 7.07 -1.29 19.47
CA MET A 216 7.47 -2.38 18.58
C MET A 216 8.37 -1.85 17.47
N GLU A 217 9.25 -2.71 16.96
CA GLU A 217 10.15 -2.41 15.86
C GLU A 217 9.80 -3.27 14.66
N GLY A 218 9.94 -2.71 13.47
CA GLY A 218 9.69 -3.42 12.22
C GLY A 218 10.06 -2.59 11.01
N THR A 219 9.23 -2.66 9.99
CA THR A 219 9.51 -2.03 8.69
C THR A 219 8.29 -1.33 8.13
N GLY A 220 8.51 -0.39 7.21
CA GLY A 220 7.43 0.32 6.55
C GLY A 220 7.65 0.46 5.05
N TYR A 221 6.57 0.37 4.29
CA TYR A 221 6.47 0.80 2.90
C TYR A 221 5.61 2.04 2.84
N PHE A 222 5.94 2.96 1.95
CA PHE A 222 5.15 4.16 1.72
C PHE A 222 5.00 4.47 0.24
N GLN A 223 3.81 4.91 -0.15
CA GLN A 223 3.53 5.42 -1.48
C GLN A 223 2.60 6.65 -1.46
N LYS A 224 2.85 7.58 -2.37
CA LYS A 224 1.86 8.55 -2.84
C LYS A 224 1.48 8.17 -4.26
N VAL A 225 0.19 8.12 -4.52
CA VAL A 225 -0.34 7.75 -5.83
C VAL A 225 -1.38 8.76 -6.29
N SER A 226 -1.28 9.12 -7.56
CA SER A 226 -2.33 9.80 -8.31
C SER A 226 -2.69 8.92 -9.50
N VAL A 227 -3.93 8.48 -9.61
CA VAL A 227 -4.42 7.72 -10.76
C VAL A 227 -5.59 8.49 -11.38
N GLN A 228 -5.55 8.66 -12.70
CA GLN A 228 -6.60 9.30 -13.48
C GLN A 228 -7.03 8.43 -14.66
N ALA A 229 -7.03 7.11 -14.46
CA ALA A 229 -7.41 6.12 -15.44
C ALA A 229 -8.39 5.12 -14.82
N PRO A 230 -9.19 4.39 -15.62
CA PRO A 230 -9.95 3.26 -15.13
C PRO A 230 -9.03 2.24 -14.44
N SER A 231 -9.43 1.75 -13.28
CA SER A 231 -8.69 0.65 -12.65
C SER A 231 -8.94 -0.65 -13.42
N PHE A 232 -7.89 -1.41 -13.68
CA PHE A 232 -7.98 -2.79 -14.19
C PHE A 232 -7.77 -3.78 -13.03
N PRO A 233 -8.02 -5.09 -13.17
CA PRO A 233 -7.62 -6.08 -12.17
C PRO A 233 -6.09 -6.24 -12.07
N TRP A 234 -5.53 -6.33 -10.86
CA TRP A 234 -4.09 -6.56 -10.67
C TRP A 234 -3.79 -7.52 -9.53
N PHE A 235 -2.61 -8.12 -9.60
CA PHE A 235 -1.87 -8.59 -8.44
C PHE A 235 -0.72 -7.64 -8.18
N TRP A 236 -0.52 -7.33 -6.91
CA TRP A 236 0.70 -6.69 -6.44
C TRP A 236 1.13 -7.42 -5.18
N GLY A 237 2.41 -7.38 -4.86
CA GLY A 237 2.86 -7.81 -3.55
C GLY A 237 4.31 -7.51 -3.35
N MET A 238 4.71 -7.59 -2.09
CA MET A 238 6.04 -7.21 -1.65
C MET A 238 6.50 -8.06 -0.48
N LEU A 239 7.81 -8.17 -0.33
CA LEU A 239 8.50 -8.84 0.76
C LEU A 239 9.61 -7.94 1.30
N HIS A 240 9.64 -7.80 2.61
CA HIS A 240 10.77 -7.29 3.38
C HIS A 240 11.55 -8.45 3.99
N PHE A 241 12.87 -8.32 3.98
CA PHE A 241 13.81 -9.30 4.51
C PHE A 241 14.57 -8.69 5.67
N ASN A 242 14.95 -9.48 6.68
CA ASN A 242 15.59 -8.98 7.89
C ASN A 242 16.90 -8.20 7.67
N ASP A 243 17.62 -8.49 6.59
CA ASP A 243 18.87 -7.81 6.24
C ASP A 243 18.66 -6.44 5.56
N GLY A 244 17.43 -6.12 5.18
CA GLY A 244 17.04 -4.93 4.43
C GLY A 244 16.79 -5.16 2.96
N SER A 245 16.95 -6.38 2.45
CA SER A 245 16.55 -6.70 1.09
C SER A 245 15.05 -6.47 0.89
N TYR A 246 14.65 -6.21 -0.34
CA TYR A 246 13.26 -5.92 -0.71
C TYR A 246 12.93 -6.60 -2.04
N LEU A 247 11.76 -7.24 -2.14
CA LEU A 247 11.25 -7.79 -3.39
C LEU A 247 9.82 -7.31 -3.63
N ASP A 248 9.48 -6.89 -4.84
CA ASP A 248 8.09 -6.73 -5.25
C ASP A 248 7.77 -7.39 -6.60
N TRP A 249 6.47 -7.59 -6.82
CA TRP A 249 5.91 -7.99 -8.09
C TRP A 249 4.63 -7.20 -8.37
N PHE A 250 4.36 -6.99 -9.66
CA PHE A 250 3.13 -6.38 -10.16
C PHE A 250 2.71 -7.09 -11.44
N MET A 251 1.46 -7.58 -11.46
CA MET A 251 0.88 -8.26 -12.61
C MET A 251 -0.53 -7.72 -12.90
N PRO A 252 -0.69 -6.77 -13.83
CA PRO A 252 -2.00 -6.45 -14.39
C PRO A 252 -2.57 -7.69 -15.09
N HIS A 253 -3.89 -7.87 -15.04
CA HIS A 253 -4.52 -8.97 -15.75
C HIS A 253 -5.96 -8.64 -16.17
N VAL A 254 -6.40 -9.24 -17.27
CA VAL A 254 -7.80 -9.28 -17.67
C VAL A 254 -8.32 -10.67 -17.37
N THR A 255 -9.44 -10.70 -16.66
CA THR A 255 -10.16 -11.91 -16.24
C THR A 255 -11.66 -11.63 -16.37
N PRO A 256 -12.52 -12.63 -16.60
CA PRO A 256 -13.96 -12.47 -16.51
C PRO A 256 -14.46 -11.90 -15.17
N MET A 257 -13.59 -11.82 -14.15
CA MET A 257 -13.82 -11.10 -12.89
C MET A 257 -13.96 -9.58 -13.04
N TRP A 258 -13.61 -8.98 -14.18
CA TRP A 258 -13.90 -7.56 -14.47
C TRP A 258 -15.39 -7.19 -14.35
N SER A 259 -16.29 -8.19 -14.43
CA SER A 259 -17.75 -8.03 -14.30
C SER A 259 -18.29 -8.43 -12.92
N ALA A 260 -17.42 -8.95 -12.04
CA ALA A 260 -17.80 -9.29 -10.67
C ALA A 260 -18.20 -8.02 -9.90
N ARG A 261 -19.24 -8.14 -9.07
CA ARG A 261 -19.79 -7.04 -8.26
C ARG A 261 -19.91 -7.38 -6.78
N ASP A 262 -19.21 -8.42 -6.35
CA ASP A 262 -19.18 -8.87 -4.96
C ASP A 262 -17.76 -9.31 -4.58
N ASP A 263 -17.57 -9.50 -3.28
CA ASP A 263 -16.29 -9.77 -2.63
C ASP A 263 -15.97 -11.26 -2.46
N LYS A 264 -16.70 -12.18 -3.11
CA LYS A 264 -16.39 -13.61 -3.00
C LYS A 264 -15.01 -13.90 -3.62
N PRO A 265 -14.06 -14.42 -2.83
CA PRO A 265 -12.66 -14.54 -3.27
C PRO A 265 -12.43 -15.67 -4.29
N TRP A 266 -13.30 -16.68 -4.32
CA TRP A 266 -13.12 -17.86 -5.18
C TRP A 266 -14.20 -17.97 -6.24
N ARG A 267 -13.79 -17.96 -7.51
CA ARG A 267 -14.69 -18.24 -8.63
C ARG A 267 -14.04 -19.13 -9.67
N LEU A 268 -14.83 -20.03 -10.25
CA LEU A 268 -14.44 -20.87 -11.39
C LEU A 268 -13.93 -20.07 -12.60
N ARG A 269 -14.27 -18.79 -12.70
CA ARG A 269 -13.87 -17.91 -13.81
C ARG A 269 -12.55 -17.17 -13.59
N ASP A 270 -11.90 -17.36 -12.45
CA ASP A 270 -10.65 -16.65 -12.08
C ASP A 270 -9.37 -17.30 -12.66
N PHE A 271 -9.50 -18.45 -13.34
CA PHE A 271 -8.35 -19.21 -13.83
C PHE A 271 -7.80 -18.77 -15.19
N PHE A 272 -8.59 -18.09 -16.03
CA PHE A 272 -8.12 -17.59 -17.32
C PHE A 272 -7.72 -16.11 -17.20
N ARG A 273 -6.42 -15.85 -17.38
CA ARG A 273 -5.81 -14.52 -17.24
C ARG A 273 -4.99 -14.19 -18.49
N SER A 274 -5.13 -12.97 -18.99
CA SER A 274 -4.37 -12.45 -20.13
C SER A 274 -4.29 -10.93 -20.06
N PRO A 275 -3.20 -10.27 -20.49
CA PRO A 275 -1.91 -10.86 -20.81
C PRO A 275 -1.14 -11.24 -19.53
N ASN A 276 -0.18 -12.17 -19.63
CA ASN A 276 0.78 -12.46 -18.57
C ASN A 276 1.99 -11.52 -18.69
N ILE A 277 1.74 -10.21 -18.65
CA ILE A 277 2.79 -9.19 -18.68
C ILE A 277 2.79 -8.54 -17.30
N GLY A 278 3.88 -8.73 -16.57
CA GLY A 278 4.08 -8.11 -15.27
C GLY A 278 5.56 -7.94 -14.99
N THR A 279 5.87 -7.23 -13.93
CA THR A 279 7.24 -6.80 -13.60
C THR A 279 7.51 -7.05 -12.13
N GLY A 280 8.77 -7.00 -11.74
CA GLY A 280 9.16 -7.01 -10.34
C GLY A 280 10.51 -6.36 -10.13
N VAL A 281 10.86 -6.10 -8.89
CA VAL A 281 12.17 -5.58 -8.51
C VAL A 281 12.67 -6.37 -7.31
N PHE A 282 13.95 -6.73 -7.31
CA PHE A 282 14.66 -7.22 -6.13
C PHE A 282 15.85 -6.31 -5.81
N GLN A 283 15.85 -5.77 -4.59
CA GLN A 283 16.95 -5.03 -4.01
C GLN A 283 17.72 -5.98 -3.10
N ASP A 284 18.84 -6.51 -3.56
CA ASP A 284 19.64 -7.49 -2.84
C ASP A 284 20.64 -6.78 -1.93
N ARG A 285 20.45 -6.86 -0.61
CA ARG A 285 21.39 -6.28 0.36
C ARG A 285 22.74 -6.97 0.33
N LYS A 286 22.76 -8.30 0.17
CA LYS A 286 23.96 -9.13 0.25
C LYS A 286 24.95 -8.78 -0.85
N THR A 287 24.45 -8.55 -2.06
CA THR A 287 25.27 -8.18 -3.24
C THR A 287 25.30 -6.67 -3.51
N GLY A 288 24.34 -5.91 -2.96
CA GLY A 288 24.17 -4.48 -3.24
C GLY A 288 23.60 -4.18 -4.62
N LYS A 289 23.07 -5.19 -5.33
CA LYS A 289 22.54 -5.06 -6.69
C LYS A 289 21.02 -4.84 -6.69
N THR A 290 20.55 -4.08 -7.67
CA THR A 290 19.12 -3.97 -8.01
C THR A 290 18.85 -4.81 -9.25
N GLN A 291 17.96 -5.78 -9.14
CA GLN A 291 17.50 -6.61 -10.24
C GLN A 291 16.10 -6.20 -10.65
N ASN A 292 15.92 -5.80 -11.91
CA ASN A 292 14.60 -5.55 -12.48
C ASN A 292 14.17 -6.77 -13.28
N PHE A 293 12.94 -7.22 -13.06
CA PHE A 293 12.35 -8.34 -13.79
C PHE A 293 11.33 -7.82 -14.81
N ASP A 294 11.48 -8.29 -16.04
CA ASP A 294 10.61 -7.90 -17.16
C ASP A 294 9.41 -8.83 -17.33
N ASN A 295 9.37 -9.92 -16.55
CA ASN A 295 8.32 -10.92 -16.60
C ASN A 295 7.83 -11.28 -15.20
N CYS A 296 6.53 -11.55 -15.08
CA CYS A 296 5.88 -11.99 -13.85
C CYS A 296 4.69 -12.91 -14.16
N THR A 297 4.54 -13.96 -13.37
CA THR A 297 3.33 -14.79 -13.33
C THR A 297 2.86 -14.97 -11.89
N VAL A 298 1.55 -14.88 -11.67
CA VAL A 298 0.89 -15.13 -10.40
C VAL A 298 -0.20 -16.17 -10.58
N GLU A 299 -0.02 -17.34 -9.96
CA GLU A 299 -1.03 -18.39 -9.86
C GLU A 299 -1.70 -18.33 -8.48
N LEU A 300 -3.02 -18.46 -8.47
CA LEU A 300 -3.82 -18.46 -7.26
C LEU A 300 -4.41 -19.85 -7.04
N SER A 301 -4.23 -20.39 -5.83
CA SER A 301 -4.86 -21.66 -5.43
C SER A 301 -5.48 -21.52 -4.04
N LYS A 302 -6.53 -22.31 -3.77
CA LYS A 302 -6.97 -22.50 -2.38
C LYS A 302 -5.86 -23.20 -1.60
N GLN A 303 -5.75 -22.86 -0.31
CA GLN A 303 -4.96 -23.66 0.61
C GLN A 303 -5.59 -25.07 0.68
N ASN A 304 -4.80 -26.11 0.41
CA ASN A 304 -5.27 -27.49 0.17
C ASN A 304 -5.01 -28.42 1.35
N SER A 305 -4.85 -27.90 2.57
CA SER A 305 -4.39 -28.63 3.74
C SER A 305 -5.37 -28.55 4.92
N ASP A 306 -5.24 -29.47 5.87
CA ASP A 306 -6.06 -29.50 7.10
C ASP A 306 -5.91 -28.24 7.96
N ASP A 307 -4.86 -27.44 7.72
CA ASP A 307 -4.57 -26.14 8.35
C ASP A 307 -4.93 -24.93 7.45
N ALA A 308 -5.80 -25.12 6.45
CA ALA A 308 -6.25 -24.03 5.59
C ALA A 308 -6.87 -22.90 6.42
N LEU A 309 -6.31 -21.71 6.29
CA LEU A 309 -6.79 -20.53 7.01
C LEU A 309 -8.03 -19.96 6.33
N ILE A 310 -8.88 -19.31 7.12
CA ILE A 310 -10.13 -18.70 6.65
C ILE A 310 -10.17 -17.21 6.99
N ASP A 311 -10.83 -16.43 6.15
CA ASP A 311 -11.17 -15.05 6.48
C ASP A 311 -12.31 -14.98 7.51
N ASP A 312 -12.56 -13.77 8.00
CA ASP A 312 -13.63 -13.45 8.95
C ASP A 312 -15.06 -13.79 8.45
N LYS A 313 -15.22 -14.06 7.15
CA LYS A 313 -16.47 -14.52 6.52
C LYS A 313 -16.48 -16.03 6.26
N GLY A 314 -15.49 -16.77 6.73
CA GLY A 314 -15.38 -18.22 6.60
C GLY A 314 -14.92 -18.68 5.21
N ASN A 315 -14.35 -17.80 4.38
CA ASN A 315 -13.79 -18.20 3.09
C ASN A 315 -12.35 -18.67 3.27
N ILE A 316 -11.97 -19.77 2.64
CA ILE A 316 -10.57 -20.24 2.58
C ILE A 316 -9.68 -19.11 2.03
N LEU A 317 -8.53 -18.88 2.62
CA LEU A 317 -7.57 -17.88 2.17
C LEU A 317 -6.70 -18.42 1.01
N PRO A 318 -6.17 -17.53 0.16
CA PRO A 318 -5.36 -17.95 -0.98
C PRO A 318 -3.95 -18.38 -0.62
N GLU A 319 -3.39 -19.24 -1.47
CA GLU A 319 -1.95 -19.39 -1.71
C GLU A 319 -1.64 -18.74 -3.06
N PHE A 320 -0.53 -17.98 -3.11
CA PHE A 320 0.00 -17.38 -4.32
C PHE A 320 1.32 -18.08 -4.68
N ARG A 321 1.44 -18.49 -5.95
CA ARG A 321 2.71 -18.88 -6.55
C ARG A 321 3.12 -17.80 -7.51
N VAL A 322 4.21 -17.12 -7.18
CA VAL A 322 4.73 -16.00 -7.96
C VAL A 322 6.05 -16.42 -8.58
N LYS A 323 6.23 -16.08 -9.84
CA LYS A 323 7.52 -16.17 -10.52
C LYS A 323 7.81 -14.84 -11.18
N VAL A 324 8.96 -14.25 -10.89
CA VAL A 324 9.49 -13.06 -11.59
C VAL A 324 10.84 -13.40 -12.20
N TRP A 325 11.12 -12.94 -13.42
CA TRP A 325 12.39 -13.25 -14.09
C TRP A 325 12.77 -12.25 -15.18
N ASN A 326 14.06 -12.23 -15.50
CA ASN A 326 14.66 -11.65 -16.70
C ASN A 326 15.60 -12.70 -17.32
N ASP A 327 16.46 -12.28 -18.25
CA ASP A 327 17.37 -13.21 -18.94
C ASP A 327 18.49 -13.76 -18.02
N ASP A 328 18.84 -13.05 -16.95
CA ASP A 328 20.01 -13.34 -16.10
C ASP A 328 19.65 -13.86 -14.70
N SER A 329 18.39 -13.74 -14.28
CA SER A 329 17.97 -14.00 -12.90
C SER A 329 16.49 -14.29 -12.77
N SER A 330 16.11 -15.03 -11.73
CA SER A 330 14.70 -15.32 -11.43
C SER A 330 14.43 -15.51 -9.96
N ALA A 331 13.24 -15.15 -9.51
CA ALA A 331 12.71 -15.49 -8.19
C ALA A 331 11.43 -16.30 -8.31
N THR A 332 11.36 -17.42 -7.60
CA THR A 332 10.13 -18.22 -7.41
C THR A 332 9.72 -18.15 -5.96
N ILE A 333 8.47 -17.79 -5.72
CA ILE A 333 7.93 -17.46 -4.39
C ILE A 333 6.64 -18.23 -4.19
N ARG A 334 6.50 -18.86 -3.03
CA ARG A 334 5.23 -19.40 -2.55
C ARG A 334 4.88 -18.73 -1.24
N VAL A 335 3.72 -18.08 -1.21
CA VAL A 335 3.21 -17.40 -0.03
C VAL A 335 1.76 -17.79 0.18
N ARG A 336 1.32 -17.90 1.44
CA ARG A 336 -0.09 -18.06 1.77
C ARG A 336 -0.59 -16.84 2.52
N ALA A 337 -1.80 -16.42 2.21
CA ALA A 337 -2.49 -15.40 2.98
C ALA A 337 -2.88 -15.95 4.35
N VAL A 338 -2.66 -15.15 5.39
CA VAL A 338 -2.98 -15.51 6.79
C VAL A 338 -4.18 -14.75 7.32
N SER A 339 -4.52 -13.65 6.67
CA SER A 339 -5.75 -12.91 6.88
C SER A 339 -6.14 -12.15 5.61
N ARG A 340 -7.22 -11.40 5.66
CA ARG A 340 -7.73 -10.62 4.52
C ARG A 340 -8.43 -9.35 4.99
N ALA A 341 -8.00 -8.21 4.45
CA ALA A 341 -8.78 -6.98 4.45
C ALA A 341 -9.37 -6.77 3.04
N ARG A 342 -10.57 -6.19 2.95
CA ARG A 342 -11.22 -5.89 1.67
C ARG A 342 -11.93 -4.55 1.64
N TRP A 343 -11.76 -3.83 0.54
CA TRP A 343 -12.45 -2.58 0.28
C TRP A 343 -13.27 -2.70 -1.01
N ILE A 344 -14.55 -2.37 -0.92
CA ILE A 344 -15.47 -2.44 -2.06
C ILE A 344 -15.82 -1.02 -2.49
N PHE A 345 -15.59 -0.69 -3.75
CA PHE A 345 -15.88 0.62 -4.32
C PHE A 345 -16.97 0.50 -5.36
N ASP A 346 -18.14 1.07 -5.09
CA ASP A 346 -19.25 1.16 -6.05
C ASP A 346 -19.51 2.61 -6.42
N GLN A 347 -19.17 2.99 -7.66
CA GLN A 347 -19.37 4.32 -8.20
C GLN A 347 -20.60 4.36 -9.13
N PRO A 348 -21.65 5.13 -8.82
CA PRO A 348 -22.78 5.31 -9.73
C PRO A 348 -22.35 6.03 -11.02
N THR A 349 -22.62 5.42 -12.16
CA THR A 349 -22.35 5.99 -13.49
C THR A 349 -23.66 6.41 -14.19
N ARG A 350 -23.59 6.79 -15.47
CA ARG A 350 -24.79 7.22 -16.22
C ARG A 350 -25.74 6.04 -16.44
N ALA A 351 -27.03 6.32 -16.62
CA ALA A 351 -28.06 5.32 -16.91
C ALA A 351 -28.19 4.19 -15.86
N SER A 352 -27.97 4.50 -14.58
CA SER A 352 -28.09 3.55 -13.44
C SER A 352 -27.12 2.37 -13.47
N TRP A 353 -26.03 2.48 -14.23
CA TRP A 353 -24.91 1.54 -14.16
C TRP A 353 -24.07 1.84 -12.91
N VAL A 354 -23.41 0.81 -12.39
CA VAL A 354 -22.48 0.92 -11.25
C VAL A 354 -21.15 0.35 -11.69
N SER A 355 -20.12 1.18 -11.57
CA SER A 355 -18.73 0.78 -11.71
C SER A 355 -18.25 0.21 -10.37
N HIS A 356 -17.57 -0.93 -10.39
CA HIS A 356 -17.28 -1.72 -9.20
C HIS A 356 -15.81 -2.13 -9.16
N LEU A 357 -15.16 -1.97 -8.01
CA LEU A 357 -13.83 -2.50 -7.73
C LEU A 357 -13.85 -3.17 -6.36
N THR A 358 -13.36 -4.40 -6.27
CA THR A 358 -12.98 -5.01 -5.01
C THR A 358 -11.47 -4.99 -4.92
N TYR A 359 -10.95 -4.41 -3.85
CA TYR A 359 -9.54 -4.33 -3.53
C TYR A 359 -9.28 -5.16 -2.27
N ASN A 360 -8.36 -6.11 -2.33
CA ASN A 360 -8.06 -6.99 -1.20
C ASN A 360 -6.59 -6.92 -0.88
N GLU A 361 -6.30 -6.95 0.41
CA GLU A 361 -4.95 -7.01 0.96
C GLU A 361 -4.83 -8.23 1.86
N TYR A 362 -3.68 -8.89 1.76
CA TYR A 362 -3.42 -10.16 2.41
C TYR A 362 -2.07 -10.10 3.12
N PRO A 363 -2.05 -10.03 4.47
CA PRO A 363 -0.86 -10.38 5.22
C PRO A 363 -0.39 -11.79 4.82
N LEU A 364 0.91 -11.96 4.62
CA LEU A 364 1.49 -13.19 4.06
C LEU A 364 2.33 -13.96 5.08
N GLU A 365 2.32 -15.27 4.92
CA GLU A 365 3.35 -16.19 5.39
C GLU A 365 4.14 -16.73 4.19
N VAL A 366 5.47 -16.63 4.25
CA VAL A 366 6.35 -17.14 3.20
C VAL A 366 6.59 -18.63 3.41
N LEU A 367 6.12 -19.44 2.45
CA LEU A 367 6.29 -20.89 2.49
C LEU A 367 7.62 -21.34 1.88
N SER A 368 8.06 -20.65 0.84
CA SER A 368 9.37 -20.85 0.21
C SER A 368 9.70 -19.68 -0.69
N ILE A 369 10.98 -19.31 -0.76
CA ILE A 369 11.50 -18.42 -1.79
C ILE A 369 12.79 -18.98 -2.35
N THR A 370 13.01 -18.80 -3.65
CA THR A 370 14.28 -19.12 -4.29
C THR A 370 14.59 -18.02 -5.28
N PHE A 371 15.68 -17.30 -5.05
CA PHE A 371 16.22 -16.29 -5.95
C PHE A 371 17.57 -16.73 -6.50
N GLU A 372 17.63 -16.89 -7.82
CA GLU A 372 18.79 -17.39 -8.57
C GLU A 372 19.32 -16.30 -9.50
N ASP A 373 20.63 -16.07 -9.46
CA ASP A 373 21.38 -15.23 -10.39
C ASP A 373 22.81 -15.77 -10.58
N SER A 374 23.66 -15.02 -11.27
CA SER A 374 25.07 -15.37 -11.50
C SER A 374 25.94 -15.44 -10.23
N GLU A 375 25.49 -14.88 -9.10
CA GLU A 375 26.20 -14.92 -7.81
C GLU A 375 25.76 -16.14 -6.97
N GLY A 376 24.69 -16.82 -7.36
CA GLY A 376 24.24 -18.07 -6.76
C GLY A 376 22.74 -18.08 -6.42
N ILE A 377 22.38 -18.95 -5.48
CA ILE A 377 21.00 -19.16 -5.04
C ILE A 377 20.85 -18.63 -3.61
N ARG A 378 19.81 -17.85 -3.37
CA ARG A 378 19.34 -17.47 -2.02
C ARG A 378 17.95 -18.05 -1.80
N THR A 379 17.70 -18.54 -0.60
CA THR A 379 16.45 -19.18 -0.17
C THR A 379 15.93 -18.53 1.11
N GLU A 380 14.75 -18.95 1.59
CA GLU A 380 14.25 -18.48 2.89
C GLU A 380 15.21 -18.73 4.06
N GLN A 381 16.07 -19.74 3.96
CA GLN A 381 17.04 -20.10 5.01
C GLN A 381 18.21 -19.11 5.12
N ASP A 382 18.41 -18.25 4.11
CA ASP A 382 19.43 -17.21 4.14
C ASP A 382 19.02 -15.99 4.98
N TYR A 383 17.76 -15.94 5.44
CA TYR A 383 17.18 -14.80 6.14
C TYR A 383 16.56 -15.24 7.47
N GLU A 384 16.63 -14.39 8.49
CA GLU A 384 16.00 -14.67 9.79
C GLU A 384 14.48 -14.61 9.70
N TRP A 385 13.98 -13.67 8.90
CA TRP A 385 12.57 -13.53 8.60
C TRP A 385 12.36 -12.89 7.24
N ILE A 386 11.21 -13.21 6.64
CA ILE A 386 10.71 -12.59 5.43
C ILE A 386 9.22 -12.35 5.65
N HIS A 387 8.81 -11.08 5.60
CA HIS A 387 7.43 -10.66 5.84
C HIS A 387 6.91 -9.86 4.67
N GLY A 388 5.61 -9.94 4.40
CA GLY A 388 5.06 -9.24 3.26
C GLY A 388 3.55 -9.15 3.24
N ASN A 389 3.07 -8.49 2.20
CA ASN A 389 1.66 -8.34 1.89
C ASN A 389 1.46 -8.57 0.38
N ALA A 390 0.28 -9.06 0.02
CA ALA A 390 -0.15 -9.11 -1.37
C ALA A 390 -1.51 -8.42 -1.53
N GLU A 391 -1.69 -7.82 -2.69
CA GLU A 391 -2.95 -7.32 -3.19
C GLU A 391 -3.49 -8.22 -4.29
N HIS A 392 -4.82 -8.40 -4.28
CA HIS A 392 -5.56 -8.85 -5.45
C HIS A 392 -6.78 -7.97 -5.62
N ALA A 393 -6.82 -7.22 -6.70
CA ALA A 393 -7.95 -6.38 -7.05
C ALA A 393 -8.65 -6.88 -8.31
N TRP A 394 -9.97 -6.78 -8.33
CA TRP A 394 -10.79 -7.13 -9.48
C TRP A 394 -11.99 -6.20 -9.65
N GLY A 395 -12.57 -6.23 -10.85
CA GLY A 395 -13.56 -5.24 -11.28
C GLY A 395 -12.90 -4.09 -12.04
N VAL A 396 -13.69 -3.05 -12.33
CA VAL A 396 -13.27 -1.84 -13.03
C VAL A 396 -13.93 -0.63 -12.37
N LEU A 397 -13.11 0.29 -11.86
CA LEU A 397 -13.54 1.60 -11.35
C LEU A 397 -13.33 2.68 -12.42
N HIS A 398 -14.41 3.36 -12.86
CA HIS A 398 -14.39 4.42 -13.88
C HIS A 398 -15.46 5.51 -13.65
#